data_AF-A0A3B4AD58-F1
#
_entry.id   AF-A0A3B4AD58-F1
#
_cell.length_a   1.000
_cell.length_b   1.000
_cell.length_c   1.000
_cell.angle_alpha   90.00
_cell.angle_beta   90.00
_cell.angle_gamma   90.00
#
_symmetry.space_group_name_H-M   'P 1'
#
loop_
_entity.id
_entity.type
_entity.pdbx_description
1 polymer ?
#
loop_
_entity_poly.entity_id
_entity_poly.type
_entity_poly.pdbx_seq_one_letter_code
_entity_poly.pdbx_strand_id
1 'polypeptide(L)'
;MDSFLSRNEKLVRENENLKIAMQRLVSENNRLSFNQQRTYNTTLEDATLPGATYSCIHSIYKLNVLCFFLHNITLFSPFSSEEHERLLGEIAYQLDRRILSYIFQSNKRFYGYNLINIPSKIIDVSTHPLTGKVDEEYRLHLNKRYEKIKETLSSNGYKITLHPQFSEFIVNTYGILQTRPTPGSSQAMEYLDPVFLRSIIETTAPLKLQKDLMLLLDCLCDLAAKDEKALLLW
;
A
#
# COMPACT_ATOMS: atom_id res chain seq x y z
N MET A 1 25.35 -15.73 -39.45
CA MET A 1 25.49 -15.26 -38.06
C MET A 1 25.51 -13.73 -37.99
N ASP A 2 26.16 -13.07 -38.96
CA ASP A 2 26.34 -11.60 -39.02
C ASP A 2 25.04 -10.77 -39.13
N SER A 3 23.99 -11.32 -39.75
CA SER A 3 22.68 -10.66 -39.87
C SER A 3 21.98 -10.42 -38.52
N PHE A 4 22.17 -11.33 -37.55
CA PHE A 4 21.56 -11.21 -36.22
C PHE A 4 22.32 -10.22 -35.33
N LEU A 5 23.66 -10.22 -35.39
CA LEU A 5 24.48 -9.23 -34.69
C LEU A 5 24.15 -7.81 -35.15
N SER A 6 24.06 -7.60 -36.47
CA SER A 6 23.73 -6.30 -37.06
C SER A 6 22.36 -5.78 -36.63
N ARG A 7 21.38 -6.68 -36.47
CA ARG A 7 20.03 -6.32 -36.01
C ARG A 7 20.01 -5.95 -34.52
N ASN A 8 20.77 -6.65 -33.68
CA ASN A 8 20.91 -6.32 -32.26
C ASN A 8 21.61 -4.97 -32.04
N GLU A 9 22.67 -4.67 -32.80
CA GLU A 9 23.34 -3.36 -32.73
C GLU A 9 22.43 -2.22 -33.17
N LYS A 10 21.53 -2.46 -34.13
CA LYS A 10 20.52 -1.47 -34.53
C LYS A 10 19.50 -1.22 -33.40
N LEU A 11 19.01 -2.28 -32.76
CA LEU A 11 18.07 -2.17 -31.63
C LEU A 11 18.68 -1.46 -30.42
N VAL A 12 19.96 -1.73 -30.11
CA VAL A 12 20.66 -1.02 -29.02
C VAL A 12 20.74 0.48 -29.30
N ARG A 13 21.05 0.87 -30.54
CA ARG A 13 21.07 2.29 -30.94
C ARG A 13 19.69 2.94 -30.89
N GLU A 14 18.65 2.23 -31.31
CA GLU A 14 17.26 2.71 -31.21
C GLU A 14 16.84 2.91 -29.75
N ASN A 15 17.18 1.99 -28.85
CA ASN A 15 16.90 2.13 -27.43
C ASN A 15 17.61 3.32 -26.77
N GLU A 16 18.89 3.56 -27.11
CA GLU A 16 19.61 4.74 -26.61
C GLU A 16 19.02 6.05 -27.14
N ASN A 17 18.61 6.08 -28.42
CA ASN A 17 17.93 7.24 -28.99
C ASN A 17 16.57 7.50 -28.33
N LEU A 18 15.80 6.46 -28.03
CA LEU A 18 14.53 6.57 -27.29
C LEU A 18 14.74 7.09 -25.87
N LYS A 19 15.79 6.62 -25.19
CA LYS A 19 16.16 7.09 -23.84
C LYS A 19 16.48 8.58 -23.82
N ILE A 20 17.26 9.04 -24.81
CA ILE A 20 17.59 10.47 -24.96
C ILE A 20 16.33 11.30 -25.27
N ALA A 21 15.45 10.79 -26.14
CA ALA A 21 14.19 11.47 -26.46
C ALA A 21 13.28 11.59 -25.24
N MET A 22 13.17 10.54 -24.42
CA MET A 22 12.42 10.57 -23.16
C MET A 22 12.99 11.60 -22.18
N GLN A 23 14.31 11.66 -22.01
CA GLN A 23 14.94 12.65 -21.13
C GLN A 23 14.66 14.09 -21.57
N ARG A 24 14.66 14.36 -22.88
CA ARG A 24 14.29 15.69 -23.40
C ARG A 24 12.83 16.02 -23.11
N LEU A 25 11.91 15.10 -23.36
CA LEU A 25 10.48 15.31 -23.07
C LEU A 25 10.22 15.58 -21.58
N VAL A 26 10.91 14.86 -20.69
CA VAL A 26 10.84 15.11 -19.24
C VAL A 26 11.33 16.52 -18.90
N SER A 27 12.46 16.94 -19.47
CA SER A 27 12.98 18.29 -19.24
C SER A 27 12.06 19.40 -19.75
N GLU A 28 11.41 19.18 -20.90
CA GLU A 28 10.45 20.12 -21.48
C GLU A 28 9.17 20.21 -20.64
N ASN A 29 8.64 19.06 -20.19
CA ASN A 29 7.50 19.03 -19.28
C ASN A 29 7.78 19.76 -17.97
N ASN A 30 8.97 19.61 -17.40
CA ASN A 30 9.36 20.34 -16.19
C ASN A 30 9.41 21.86 -16.43
N ARG A 31 9.93 22.30 -17.58
CA ARG A 31 9.90 23.73 -17.96
C ARG A 31 8.47 24.25 -18.13
N LEU A 32 7.60 23.49 -18.79
CA LEU A 32 6.20 23.86 -19.01
C LEU A 32 5.44 23.93 -17.69
N SER A 33 5.64 22.99 -16.78
CA SER A 33 5.05 22.99 -15.43
C SER A 33 5.48 24.22 -14.64
N PHE A 34 6.78 24.56 -14.67
CA PHE A 34 7.29 25.75 -14.01
C PHE A 34 6.67 27.05 -14.56
N ASN A 35 6.51 27.12 -15.89
CA ASN A 35 5.87 28.27 -16.52
C ASN A 35 4.38 28.36 -16.18
N GLN A 36 3.64 27.24 -16.13
CA GLN A 36 2.24 27.22 -15.73
C GLN A 36 2.04 27.69 -14.28
N GLN A 37 2.90 27.26 -13.36
CA GLN A 37 2.88 27.71 -11.96
C GLN A 37 3.15 29.22 -11.85
N ARG A 38 4.06 29.74 -12.67
CA ARG A 38 4.32 31.18 -12.74
C ARG A 38 3.10 31.96 -13.23
N THR A 39 2.44 31.49 -14.29
CA THR A 39 1.22 32.10 -14.82
C THR A 39 0.07 32.06 -13.81
N TYR A 40 -0.09 30.95 -13.08
CA TYR A 40 -1.10 30.81 -12.02
C TYR A 40 -0.91 31.81 -10.88
N ASN A 41 0.33 31.98 -10.40
CA ASN A 41 0.64 32.92 -9.33
C ASN A 41 0.41 34.38 -9.76
N THR A 42 0.69 34.73 -11.02
CA THR A 42 0.39 36.06 -11.57
C THR A 42 -1.12 36.31 -11.64
N THR A 43 -1.93 35.32 -12.07
CA THR A 43 -3.40 35.46 -12.09
C THR A 43 -4.06 35.51 -10.71
N LEU A 44 -3.41 34.98 -9.68
CA LEU A 44 -3.93 35.00 -8.30
C LEU A 44 -3.68 36.36 -7.62
N GLU A 45 -2.57 37.04 -7.95
CA GLU A 45 -2.29 38.40 -7.49
C GLU A 45 -3.25 39.43 -8.11
N ASP A 46 -3.66 39.24 -9.38
CA ASP A 46 -4.62 40.11 -10.07
C ASP A 46 -6.09 39.93 -9.59
N ALA A 47 -6.40 38.81 -8.93
CA ALA A 47 -7.76 38.50 -8.44
C ALA A 47 -8.08 39.06 -7.04
N THR A 48 -7.13 39.74 -6.37
CA THR A 48 -7.32 40.32 -5.03
C THR A 48 -7.82 41.77 -5.12
N LEU A 49 -8.94 42.00 -5.82
CA LEU A 49 -9.71 43.23 -5.77
C LEU A 49 -11.18 42.91 -5.42
N PRO A 50 -11.81 43.64 -4.47
CA PRO A 50 -13.08 43.23 -3.88
C PRO A 50 -14.26 43.64 -4.77
N GLY A 51 -14.91 42.65 -5.40
CA GLY A 51 -16.24 42.85 -5.97
C GLY A 51 -16.51 42.05 -7.25
N ALA A 52 -16.84 40.77 -7.13
CA ALA A 52 -17.58 40.07 -8.18
C ALA A 52 -18.40 38.93 -7.58
N THR A 53 -19.64 38.82 -8.06
CA THR A 53 -20.77 38.13 -7.46
C THR A 53 -20.76 36.60 -7.67
N TYR A 54 -21.38 35.89 -6.72
CA TYR A 54 -21.49 34.43 -6.57
C TYR A 54 -22.22 33.66 -7.69
N SER A 55 -22.14 34.09 -8.95
CA SER A 55 -22.84 33.44 -10.08
C SER A 55 -21.90 32.74 -11.08
N CYS A 56 -20.63 33.13 -11.18
CA CYS A 56 -19.70 32.51 -12.15
C CYS A 56 -18.84 31.36 -11.58
N ILE A 57 -18.92 31.10 -10.27
CA ILE A 57 -17.99 30.16 -9.63
C ILE A 57 -18.39 28.69 -9.94
N HIS A 58 -19.65 28.41 -10.29
CA HIS A 58 -20.11 27.02 -10.48
C HIS A 58 -19.74 26.36 -11.83
N SER A 59 -19.35 27.13 -12.86
CA SER A 59 -18.88 26.56 -14.14
C SER A 59 -17.37 26.28 -14.17
N ILE A 60 -16.58 26.90 -13.28
CA ILE A 60 -15.12 26.72 -13.22
C ILE A 60 -14.75 25.46 -12.42
N TYR A 61 -15.59 25.03 -11.46
CA TYR A 61 -15.33 23.81 -10.67
C TYR A 61 -15.44 22.50 -11.45
N LYS A 62 -16.12 22.47 -12.62
CA LYS A 62 -16.23 21.24 -13.41
C LYS A 62 -15.01 20.93 -14.27
N LEU A 63 -14.18 21.92 -14.61
CA LEU A 63 -12.87 21.67 -15.27
C LEU A 63 -11.72 21.54 -14.25
N ASN A 64 -11.88 22.07 -13.04
CA ASN A 64 -10.81 22.06 -12.03
C ASN A 64 -10.62 20.72 -11.30
N VAL A 65 -11.59 19.82 -11.30
CA VAL A 65 -11.38 18.48 -10.70
C VAL A 65 -10.41 17.65 -11.55
N LEU A 66 -10.41 17.80 -12.87
CA LEU A 66 -9.50 17.03 -13.72
C LEU A 66 -8.05 17.54 -13.65
N CYS A 67 -7.85 18.85 -13.46
CA CYS A 67 -6.53 19.46 -13.37
C CYS A 67 -5.88 19.25 -11.98
N PHE A 68 -6.65 19.27 -10.90
CA PHE A 68 -6.15 18.92 -9.55
C PHE A 68 -5.75 17.44 -9.43
N PHE A 69 -6.46 16.56 -10.14
CA PHE A 69 -6.09 15.14 -10.23
C PHE A 69 -4.82 14.90 -11.05
N LEU A 70 -4.52 15.74 -12.04
CA LEU A 70 -3.33 15.57 -12.87
C LEU A 70 -2.08 16.26 -12.30
N HIS A 71 -2.22 17.32 -11.50
CA HIS A 71 -1.06 18.05 -10.97
C HIS A 71 -0.42 17.39 -9.72
N ASN A 72 -1.16 16.56 -8.98
CA ASN A 72 -0.62 15.86 -7.79
C ASN A 72 -0.07 14.45 -8.08
N ILE A 73 -0.28 13.89 -9.28
CA ILE A 73 0.25 12.55 -9.63
C ILE A 73 1.65 12.64 -10.27
N THR A 74 2.09 13.81 -10.74
CA THR A 74 3.38 13.97 -11.44
C THR A 74 4.46 14.71 -10.68
N LEU A 75 4.27 15.03 -9.39
CA LEU A 75 5.39 15.41 -8.52
C LEU A 75 5.88 14.16 -7.77
N PHE A 76 6.87 13.50 -8.38
CA PHE A 76 7.86 12.67 -7.69
C PHE A 76 7.30 11.60 -6.74
N SER A 77 6.87 10.47 -7.29
CA SER A 77 7.22 9.19 -6.66
C SER A 77 8.06 8.40 -7.67
N PRO A 78 9.22 7.84 -7.29
CA PRO A 78 10.05 7.00 -8.16
C PRO A 78 9.39 5.63 -8.45
N PHE A 79 8.10 5.45 -8.16
CA PHE A 79 7.42 4.18 -8.16
C PHE A 79 6.58 3.99 -9.41
N SER A 80 6.58 2.75 -9.90
CA SER A 80 5.64 2.30 -10.92
C SER A 80 4.24 2.18 -10.33
N SER A 81 3.20 2.36 -11.15
CA SER A 81 1.80 2.13 -10.74
C SER A 81 1.59 0.72 -10.17
N GLU A 82 2.37 -0.25 -10.66
CA GLU A 82 2.36 -1.64 -10.19
C GLU A 82 2.87 -1.78 -8.75
N GLU A 83 3.86 -0.99 -8.33
CA GLU A 83 4.35 -1.02 -6.94
C GLU A 83 3.34 -0.45 -5.95
N HIS A 84 2.63 0.61 -6.34
CA HIS A 84 1.55 1.17 -5.54
C HIS A 84 0.37 0.19 -5.40
N GLU A 85 0.04 -0.55 -6.45
CA GLU A 85 -0.95 -1.62 -6.39
C GLU A 85 -0.51 -2.72 -5.42
N ARG A 86 0.73 -3.19 -5.54
CA ARG A 86 1.31 -4.22 -4.65
C ARG A 86 1.36 -3.78 -3.19
N LEU A 87 1.49 -2.48 -2.89
CA LEU A 87 1.41 -1.97 -1.52
C LEU A 87 0.04 -2.25 -0.88
N LEU A 88 -1.06 -2.28 -1.64
CA LEU A 88 -2.38 -2.60 -1.10
C LEU A 88 -2.42 -4.02 -0.56
N GLY A 89 -1.85 -4.97 -1.29
CA GLY A 89 -1.69 -6.35 -0.84
C GLY A 89 -0.65 -6.51 0.25
N GLU A 90 0.42 -5.71 0.24
CA GLU A 90 1.40 -5.70 1.31
C GLU A 90 0.79 -5.29 2.66
N ILE A 91 -0.06 -4.26 2.70
CA ILE A 91 -0.75 -3.83 3.93
C ILE A 91 -1.58 -4.98 4.52
N ALA A 92 -2.39 -5.63 3.69
CA ALA A 92 -3.22 -6.76 4.09
C ALA A 92 -2.36 -7.94 4.58
N TYR A 93 -1.32 -8.29 3.83
CA TYR A 93 -0.40 -9.36 4.18
C TYR A 93 0.32 -9.12 5.51
N GLN A 94 0.83 -7.90 5.73
CA GLN A 94 1.54 -7.55 6.96
C GLN A 94 0.64 -7.61 8.19
N LEU A 95 -0.61 -7.16 8.07
CA LEU A 95 -1.60 -7.30 9.14
C LEU A 95 -1.82 -8.77 9.51
N ASP A 96 -2.10 -9.63 8.52
CA ASP A 96 -2.30 -11.06 8.72
C ASP A 96 -1.10 -11.72 9.41
N ARG A 97 0.11 -11.42 8.93
CA ARG A 97 1.36 -11.92 9.49
C ARG A 97 1.56 -11.50 10.94
N ARG A 98 1.23 -10.25 11.27
CA ARG A 98 1.36 -9.70 12.63
C ARG A 98 0.39 -10.35 13.60
N ILE A 99 -0.86 -10.57 13.17
CA ILE A 99 -1.88 -11.31 13.95
C ILE A 99 -1.41 -12.75 14.20
N LEU A 100 -0.97 -13.46 13.16
CA LEU A 100 -0.47 -14.84 13.30
C LEU A 100 0.74 -14.91 14.22
N SER A 101 1.70 -13.99 14.08
CA SER A 101 2.89 -13.92 14.93
C SER A 101 2.57 -13.59 16.38
N TYR A 102 1.53 -12.79 16.65
CA TYR A 102 1.09 -12.48 18.00
C TYR A 102 0.56 -13.73 18.72
N ILE A 103 -0.26 -14.53 18.02
CA ILE A 103 -0.86 -15.74 18.56
C ILE A 103 0.20 -16.85 18.69
N PHE A 104 0.86 -17.18 17.59
CA PHE A 104 1.75 -18.33 17.44
C PHE A 104 3.24 -17.96 17.53
N GLN A 105 3.65 -17.34 18.63
CA GLN A 105 5.04 -16.87 18.83
C GLN A 105 6.12 -17.95 18.66
N SER A 106 5.80 -19.21 18.98
CA SER A 106 6.76 -20.33 18.88
C SER A 106 7.00 -20.81 17.45
N ASN A 107 6.17 -20.39 16.49
CA ASN A 107 6.20 -20.93 15.12
C ASN A 107 6.99 -20.00 14.21
N LYS A 108 8.04 -20.54 13.57
CA LYS A 108 8.88 -19.77 12.63
C LYS A 108 8.24 -19.59 11.26
N ARG A 109 7.31 -20.46 10.87
CA ARG A 109 6.64 -20.46 9.56
C ARG A 109 5.16 -20.75 9.74
N PHE A 110 4.33 -20.06 8.95
CA PHE A 110 2.86 -20.13 9.02
C PHE A 110 2.27 -20.71 7.72
N TYR A 111 2.87 -21.74 7.14
CA TYR A 111 2.33 -22.36 5.92
C TYR A 111 0.96 -23.00 6.20
N GLY A 112 -0.03 -22.67 5.36
CA GLY A 112 -1.40 -23.13 5.54
C GLY A 112 -2.13 -22.50 6.73
N TYR A 113 -1.60 -21.44 7.32
CA TYR A 113 -2.32 -20.62 8.29
C TYR A 113 -3.03 -19.50 7.53
N ASN A 114 -4.29 -19.29 7.86
CA ASN A 114 -5.03 -18.10 7.49
C ASN A 114 -5.80 -17.61 8.72
N LEU A 115 -6.27 -16.37 8.71
CA LEU A 115 -6.96 -15.83 9.88
C LEU A 115 -8.28 -16.56 10.18
N ILE A 116 -8.88 -17.21 9.17
CA ILE A 116 -10.12 -17.98 9.29
C ILE A 116 -9.89 -19.29 10.06
N ASN A 117 -8.74 -19.94 9.87
CA ASN A 117 -8.42 -21.26 10.41
C ASN A 117 -7.64 -21.22 11.72
N ILE A 118 -7.40 -20.02 12.30
CA ILE A 118 -6.73 -19.87 13.60
C ILE A 118 -7.28 -20.82 14.67
N PRO A 119 -8.62 -20.96 14.88
CA PRO A 119 -9.14 -21.87 15.91
C PRO A 119 -8.70 -23.32 15.68
N SER A 120 -8.75 -23.79 14.43
CA SER A 120 -8.26 -25.12 14.05
C SER A 120 -6.76 -25.23 14.28
N LYS A 121 -5.99 -24.21 13.91
CA LYS A 121 -4.53 -24.22 14.07
C LYS A 121 -4.11 -24.21 15.53
N ILE A 122 -4.86 -23.58 16.43
CA ILE A 122 -4.63 -23.67 17.88
C ILE A 122 -4.76 -25.12 18.36
N ILE A 123 -5.77 -25.85 17.89
CA ILE A 123 -5.95 -27.27 18.21
C ILE A 123 -4.77 -28.09 17.65
N ASP A 124 -4.41 -27.88 16.38
CA ASP A 124 -3.31 -28.60 15.72
C ASP A 124 -1.99 -28.45 16.49
N VAL A 125 -1.60 -27.23 16.86
CA VAL A 125 -0.30 -26.97 17.51
C VAL A 125 -0.27 -27.34 18.99
N SER A 126 -1.43 -27.44 19.63
CA SER A 126 -1.53 -27.87 21.04
C SER A 126 -1.70 -29.38 21.19
N THR A 127 -1.85 -30.11 20.10
CA THR A 127 -2.01 -31.57 20.11
C THR A 127 -0.71 -32.23 19.70
N HIS A 128 -0.19 -33.12 20.54
CA HIS A 128 1.02 -33.85 20.22
C HIS A 128 0.77 -34.82 19.04
N PRO A 129 1.53 -34.73 17.93
CA PRO A 129 1.17 -35.38 16.66
C PRO A 129 1.20 -36.91 16.72
N LEU A 130 2.01 -37.50 17.60
CA LEU A 130 2.18 -38.96 17.69
C LEU A 130 1.29 -39.61 18.77
N THR A 131 0.86 -38.84 19.78
CA THR A 131 0.15 -39.40 20.94
C THR A 131 -1.29 -38.91 21.02
N GLY A 132 -1.65 -37.88 20.25
CA GLY A 132 -2.96 -37.23 20.32
C GLY A 132 -3.22 -36.51 21.66
N LYS A 133 -2.24 -36.48 22.57
CA LYS A 133 -2.38 -35.82 23.87
C LYS A 133 -2.37 -34.31 23.67
N VAL A 134 -3.38 -33.64 24.23
CA VAL A 134 -3.51 -32.20 24.18
C VAL A 134 -2.74 -31.57 25.34
N ASP A 135 -1.93 -30.57 25.04
CA ASP A 135 -1.37 -29.64 26.00
C ASP A 135 -2.41 -28.56 26.31
N GLU A 136 -3.18 -28.79 27.38
CA GLU A 136 -4.29 -27.91 27.78
C GLU A 136 -3.83 -26.53 28.22
N GLU A 137 -2.68 -26.43 28.88
CA GLU A 137 -2.13 -25.16 29.34
C GLU A 137 -1.71 -24.32 28.13
N TYR A 138 -0.99 -24.91 27.19
CA TYR A 138 -0.59 -24.23 25.97
C TYR A 138 -1.79 -23.84 25.11
N ARG A 139 -2.79 -24.72 24.98
CA ARG A 139 -4.04 -24.43 24.27
C ARG A 139 -4.80 -23.26 24.88
N LEU A 140 -4.94 -23.24 26.21
CA LEU A 140 -5.60 -22.15 26.93
C LEU A 140 -4.86 -20.82 26.73
N HIS A 141 -3.53 -20.85 26.77
CA HIS A 141 -2.68 -19.68 26.53
C HIS A 141 -2.87 -19.10 25.12
N LEU A 142 -2.88 -19.95 24.09
CA LEU A 142 -3.12 -19.52 22.71
C LEU A 142 -4.53 -18.94 22.52
N ASN A 143 -5.56 -19.55 23.11
CA ASN A 143 -6.92 -19.02 23.05
C ASN A 143 -7.03 -17.65 23.73
N LYS A 144 -6.38 -17.45 24.88
CA LYS A 144 -6.34 -16.13 25.54
C LYS A 144 -5.72 -15.06 24.65
N ARG A 145 -4.63 -15.38 23.94
CA ARG A 145 -4.02 -14.45 22.96
C ARG A 145 -4.95 -14.18 21.79
N TYR A 146 -5.62 -15.22 21.29
CA TYR A 146 -6.56 -15.07 20.20
C TYR A 146 -7.71 -14.14 20.59
N GLU A 147 -8.35 -14.34 21.75
CA GLU A 147 -9.41 -13.44 22.20
C GLU A 147 -8.91 -12.00 22.42
N LYS A 148 -7.72 -11.82 23.01
CA LYS A 148 -7.12 -10.49 23.18
C LYS A 148 -6.88 -9.75 21.85
N ILE A 149 -6.39 -10.45 20.82
CA ILE A 149 -6.18 -9.82 19.51
C ILE A 149 -7.51 -9.52 18.82
N LYS A 150 -8.52 -10.40 18.98
CA LYS A 150 -9.87 -10.14 18.47
C LYS A 150 -10.48 -8.89 19.06
N GLU A 151 -10.41 -8.73 20.39
CA GLU A 151 -10.93 -7.55 21.09
C GLU A 151 -10.23 -6.28 20.61
N THR A 152 -8.90 -6.34 20.49
CA THR A 152 -8.08 -5.22 19.98
C THR A 152 -8.45 -4.84 18.55
N LEU A 153 -8.69 -5.81 17.67
CA LEU A 153 -9.06 -5.52 16.28
C LEU A 153 -10.51 -5.01 16.22
N SER A 154 -11.41 -5.58 17.03
CA SER A 154 -12.82 -5.21 17.07
C SER A 154 -13.04 -3.77 17.55
N SER A 155 -12.19 -3.24 18.43
CA SER A 155 -12.26 -1.82 18.83
C SER A 155 -12.04 -0.87 17.66
N ASN A 156 -11.37 -1.32 16.61
CA ASN A 156 -11.11 -0.54 15.39
C ASN A 156 -12.13 -0.84 14.27
N GLY A 157 -13.19 -1.59 14.59
CA GLY A 157 -14.23 -1.97 13.64
C GLY A 157 -13.91 -3.22 12.82
N TYR A 158 -12.77 -3.88 13.06
CA TYR A 158 -12.41 -5.11 12.35
C TYR A 158 -13.36 -6.25 12.73
N LYS A 159 -13.93 -6.87 11.70
CA LYS A 159 -14.83 -8.02 11.81
C LYS A 159 -14.12 -9.29 11.35
N ILE A 160 -13.94 -10.24 12.25
CA ILE A 160 -13.25 -11.53 12.00
C ILE A 160 -14.03 -12.41 11.01
N THR A 161 -15.32 -12.19 10.83
CA THR A 161 -16.12 -12.93 9.83
C THR A 161 -15.98 -12.39 8.41
N LEU A 162 -15.50 -11.16 8.24
CA LEU A 162 -15.46 -10.46 6.94
C LEU A 162 -14.03 -10.16 6.49
N HIS A 163 -13.27 -9.49 7.35
CA HIS A 163 -11.98 -8.91 6.97
C HIS A 163 -10.87 -9.93 6.71
N PRO A 164 -10.85 -11.13 7.34
CA PRO A 164 -9.97 -12.21 6.90
C PRO A 164 -10.13 -12.60 5.43
N GLN A 165 -11.38 -12.75 4.96
CA GLN A 165 -11.65 -13.10 3.56
C GLN A 165 -11.30 -11.92 2.63
N PHE A 166 -11.57 -10.71 3.08
CA PHE A 166 -11.19 -9.50 2.37
C PHE A 166 -9.67 -9.36 2.24
N SER A 167 -8.90 -9.58 3.32
CA SER A 167 -7.44 -9.55 3.34
C SER A 167 -6.86 -10.55 2.33
N GLU A 168 -7.35 -11.80 2.36
CA GLU A 168 -6.98 -12.83 1.39
C GLU A 168 -7.31 -12.41 -0.06
N PHE A 169 -8.49 -11.84 -0.29
CA PHE A 169 -8.87 -11.31 -1.60
C PHE A 169 -7.92 -10.20 -2.08
N ILE A 170 -7.57 -9.24 -1.22
CA ILE A 170 -6.67 -8.14 -1.56
C ILE A 170 -5.27 -8.67 -1.89
N VAL A 171 -4.71 -9.55 -1.06
CA VAL A 171 -3.39 -10.16 -1.31
C VAL A 171 -3.37 -10.93 -2.62
N ASN A 172 -4.42 -11.71 -2.91
CA ASN A 172 -4.50 -12.47 -4.16
C ASN A 172 -4.71 -11.59 -5.40
N THR A 173 -5.35 -10.44 -5.24
CA THR A 173 -5.67 -9.52 -6.35
C THR A 173 -4.49 -8.63 -6.71
N TYR A 174 -3.85 -8.02 -5.71
CA TYR A 174 -2.81 -7.02 -5.92
C TYR A 174 -1.40 -7.56 -5.73
N GLY A 175 -1.26 -8.75 -5.14
CA GLY A 175 0.03 -9.33 -4.80
C GLY A 175 0.73 -8.63 -3.65
N ILE A 176 1.91 -9.12 -3.29
CA ILE A 176 2.79 -8.54 -2.26
C ILE A 176 4.01 -7.91 -2.91
N LEU A 177 4.75 -7.08 -2.18
CA LEU A 177 5.99 -6.52 -2.67
C LEU A 177 7.04 -7.64 -2.87
N GLN A 178 7.55 -7.75 -4.10
CA GLN A 178 8.53 -8.80 -4.46
C GLN A 178 9.95 -8.46 -4.00
N THR A 179 10.26 -7.18 -3.80
CA THR A 179 11.59 -6.70 -3.45
C THR A 179 11.54 -5.88 -2.19
N ARG A 180 12.41 -6.24 -1.23
CA ARG A 180 12.71 -5.39 -0.08
C ARG A 180 13.32 -4.07 -0.57
N PRO A 181 12.74 -2.91 -0.22
CA PRO A 181 13.33 -1.61 -0.46
C PRO A 181 14.73 -1.57 0.14
N THR A 182 15.67 -1.01 -0.61
CA THR A 182 17.07 -0.91 -0.15
C THR A 182 17.11 -0.16 1.19
N PRO A 183 17.72 -0.73 2.25
CA PRO A 183 17.80 -0.09 3.56
C PRO A 183 18.40 1.32 3.45
N GLY A 184 17.72 2.33 3.98
CA GLY A 184 18.17 3.72 3.94
C GLY A 184 17.86 4.49 2.64
N SER A 185 17.16 3.88 1.68
CA SER A 185 16.57 4.60 0.56
C SER A 185 15.36 5.44 1.01
N SER A 186 15.07 6.54 0.31
CA SER A 186 13.84 7.31 0.53
C SER A 186 12.59 6.43 0.42
N GLN A 187 12.63 5.44 -0.46
CA GLN A 187 11.55 4.46 -0.67
C GLN A 187 11.23 3.64 0.59
N ALA A 188 12.26 3.21 1.33
CA ALA A 188 12.07 2.45 2.56
C ALA A 188 11.45 3.29 3.68
N MET A 189 11.69 4.60 3.68
CA MET A 189 11.14 5.52 4.69
C MET A 189 9.68 5.88 4.38
N GLU A 190 9.33 6.04 3.10
CA GLU A 190 7.96 6.35 2.66
C GLU A 190 7.00 5.18 2.92
N TYR A 191 7.43 3.93 2.72
CA TYR A 191 6.59 2.75 2.99
C TYR A 191 6.34 2.51 4.50
N LEU A 192 7.08 3.19 5.36
CA LEU A 192 6.91 3.16 6.81
C LEU A 192 6.04 4.32 7.33
N ASP A 193 5.59 5.23 6.45
CA ASP A 193 4.74 6.35 6.83
C ASP A 193 3.25 6.02 6.64
N PRO A 194 2.44 6.01 7.71
CA PRO A 194 0.99 5.83 7.61
C PRO A 194 0.30 6.85 6.69
N VAL A 195 0.79 8.10 6.62
CA VAL A 195 0.16 9.15 5.81
C VAL A 195 0.32 8.84 4.32
N PHE A 196 1.53 8.44 3.91
CA PHE A 196 1.78 7.94 2.56
C PHE A 196 0.90 6.74 2.21
N LEU A 197 0.83 5.73 3.08
CA LEU A 197 0.02 4.52 2.81
C LEU A 197 -1.48 4.85 2.64
N ARG A 198 -2.01 5.82 3.40
CA ARG A 198 -3.39 6.31 3.20
C ARG A 198 -3.56 6.95 1.82
N SER A 199 -2.63 7.80 1.42
CA SER A 199 -2.68 8.43 0.09
C SER A 199 -2.63 7.39 -1.04
N ILE A 200 -1.84 6.32 -0.89
CA ILE A 200 -1.81 5.21 -1.84
C ILE A 200 -3.18 4.50 -1.93
N ILE A 201 -3.83 4.23 -0.80
CA ILE A 201 -5.18 3.64 -0.80
C ILE A 201 -6.18 4.56 -1.52
N GLU A 202 -6.15 5.86 -1.25
CA GLU A 202 -7.08 6.84 -1.86
C GLU A 202 -6.90 6.97 -3.38
N THR A 203 -5.64 6.93 -3.85
CA THR A 203 -5.29 7.17 -5.25
C THR A 203 -5.30 5.91 -6.11
N THR A 204 -5.03 4.74 -5.52
CA THR A 204 -4.84 3.48 -6.26
C THR A 204 -6.02 2.52 -6.10
N ALA A 205 -6.62 2.43 -4.90
CA ALA A 205 -7.65 1.44 -4.65
C ALA A 205 -9.01 1.87 -5.25
N PRO A 206 -9.79 0.93 -5.82
CA PRO A 206 -11.17 1.19 -6.20
C PRO A 206 -12.01 1.69 -5.01
N LEU A 207 -12.86 2.70 -5.24
CA LEU A 207 -13.69 3.34 -4.20
C LEU A 207 -14.46 2.35 -3.31
N LYS A 208 -14.88 1.20 -3.86
CA LYS A 208 -15.61 0.15 -3.12
C LYS A 208 -14.76 -0.55 -2.06
N LEU A 209 -13.44 -0.60 -2.25
CA LEU A 209 -12.49 -1.32 -1.39
C LEU A 209 -11.77 -0.38 -0.41
N GLN A 210 -11.74 0.93 -0.69
CA GLN A 210 -10.99 1.92 0.09
C GLN A 210 -11.33 1.89 1.58
N LYS A 211 -12.62 1.82 1.94
CA LYS A 211 -13.04 1.83 3.34
C LYS A 211 -12.45 0.65 4.13
N ASP A 212 -12.55 -0.56 3.59
CA ASP A 212 -12.08 -1.76 4.26
C ASP A 212 -10.53 -1.80 4.26
N LEU A 213 -9.86 -1.32 3.20
CA LEU A 213 -8.40 -1.15 3.16
C LEU A 213 -7.89 -0.15 4.20
N MET A 214 -8.56 0.99 4.37
CA MET A 214 -8.23 1.96 5.41
C MET A 214 -8.34 1.33 6.80
N LEU A 215 -9.38 0.52 7.02
CA LEU A 215 -9.57 -0.20 8.27
C LEU A 215 -8.43 -1.21 8.52
N LEU A 216 -7.97 -1.94 7.49
CA LEU A 216 -6.82 -2.83 7.61
C LEU A 216 -5.55 -2.04 7.99
N LEU A 217 -5.33 -0.88 7.36
CA LEU A 217 -4.19 -0.02 7.67
C LEU A 217 -4.26 0.52 9.11
N ASP A 218 -5.43 0.95 9.57
CA ASP A 218 -5.64 1.40 10.95
C ASP A 218 -5.32 0.28 11.95
N CYS A 219 -5.79 -0.95 11.67
CA CYS A 219 -5.45 -2.11 12.48
C CYS A 219 -3.95 -2.41 12.47
N LEU A 220 -3.29 -2.30 11.32
CA LEU A 220 -1.86 -2.51 11.21
C LEU A 220 -1.07 -1.47 12.01
N CYS A 221 -1.44 -0.19 11.92
CA CYS A 221 -0.85 0.91 12.69
C CYS A 221 -0.98 0.68 14.19
N ASP A 222 -2.17 0.30 14.64
CA ASP A 222 -2.43 0.06 16.06
C ASP A 222 -1.65 -1.13 16.61
N LEU A 223 -1.54 -2.21 15.84
CA LEU A 223 -0.71 -3.35 16.22
C LEU A 223 0.77 -3.01 16.19
N ALA A 224 1.20 -2.15 15.26
CA ALA A 224 2.58 -1.67 15.18
C ALA A 224 3.00 -0.79 16.35
N ALA A 225 2.11 0.12 16.75
CA ALA A 225 2.32 0.94 17.94
C ALA A 225 2.40 0.08 19.20
N LYS A 226 1.62 -1.01 19.29
CA LYS A 226 1.58 -1.89 20.46
C LYS A 226 2.76 -2.86 20.55
N ASP A 227 3.35 -3.28 19.43
CA ASP A 227 4.49 -4.20 19.42
C ASP A 227 5.84 -3.50 19.21
N GLU A 228 5.83 -2.17 19.04
CA GLU A 228 7.00 -1.32 18.81
C GLU A 228 7.83 -1.73 17.58
N LYS A 229 7.22 -2.38 16.59
CA LYS A 229 7.89 -2.74 15.34
C LYS A 229 7.44 -1.88 14.18
N ALA A 230 8.26 -1.85 13.13
CA ALA A 230 7.94 -1.22 11.86
C ALA A 230 6.59 -1.69 11.28
N LEU A 231 5.93 -0.84 10.49
CA LEU A 231 4.65 -1.19 9.84
C LEU A 231 4.82 -2.38 8.90
N LEU A 232 5.84 -2.34 8.04
CA LEU A 232 6.16 -3.42 7.11
C LEU A 232 7.40 -4.17 7.61
N LEU A 233 7.25 -5.49 7.81
CA LEU A 233 8.31 -6.40 8.22
C LEU A 233 8.78 -7.22 7.02
N TRP A 234 10.06 -7.11 6.69
CA TRP A 234 10.68 -7.82 5.56
C TRP A 234 11.19 -9.22 5.94
#